data_AF-A0A7J2R587-F1
#
_entry.id   AF-A0A7J2R587-F1
#
_cell.length_a   1.000
_cell.length_b   1.000
_cell.length_c   1.000
_cell.angle_alpha   90.00
_cell.angle_beta   90.00
_cell.angle_gamma   90.00
#
_symmetry.space_group_name_H-M   'P 1'
#
loop_
_entity.id
_entity.type
_entity.pdbx_description
1 polymer ?
#
loop_
_entity_poly.entity_id
_entity_poly.type
_entity_poly.pdbx_seq_one_letter_code
_entity_poly.pdbx_strand_id
1 'polypeptide(L)' 'MLGFKECQKGNHELQEIVTYGELYDVYTVVRWCSVCGAIIVDKERDGRTYPGKGMKMKLPDITKKELW' A
#
# COMPACT_ATOMS: atom_id res chain seq x y z
N MET A 1 2.82 -19.88 8.35
CA MET A 1 2.76 -18.80 7.34
C MET A 1 1.86 -19.25 6.19
N LEU A 2 0.55 -19.06 6.29
CA LEU A 2 -0.43 -19.53 5.29
C LEU A 2 -1.04 -18.41 4.43
N GLY A 3 -0.83 -17.13 4.78
CA GLY A 3 -1.50 -15.99 4.14
C GLY A 3 -0.90 -15.49 2.80
N PHE A 4 0.35 -15.83 2.48
CA PHE A 4 1.01 -15.27 1.28
C PHE A 4 0.37 -15.68 -0.06
N LYS A 5 -0.32 -16.83 -0.15
CA LYS A 5 -0.90 -17.32 -1.41
C LYS A 5 -2.14 -16.53 -1.85
N GLU A 6 -2.89 -15.94 -0.92
CA GLU A 6 -4.11 -15.19 -1.26
C GLU A 6 -3.76 -13.84 -1.89
N CYS A 7 -2.73 -13.17 -1.36
CA CYS A 7 -2.22 -11.90 -1.87
C CYS A 7 -1.51 -11.97 -3.23
N GLN A 8 -1.27 -13.17 -3.78
CA GLN A 8 -0.68 -13.34 -5.11
C GLN A 8 -1.73 -13.35 -6.24
N LYS A 9 -3.02 -13.45 -5.90
CA LYS A 9 -4.11 -13.61 -6.86
C LYS A 9 -4.87 -12.31 -7.18
N GLY A 10 -4.46 -11.17 -6.63
CA GLY A 10 -5.08 -9.88 -6.93
C GLY A 10 -5.37 -9.06 -5.69
N ASN A 11 -6.63 -9.03 -5.25
CA ASN A 11 -7.10 -8.06 -4.26
C ASN A 11 -6.42 -8.22 -2.90
N HIS A 12 -5.96 -7.10 -2.35
CA HIS A 12 -5.43 -7.01 -0.99
C HIS A 12 -6.45 -6.28 -0.13
N GLU A 13 -6.69 -6.81 1.08
CA GLU A 13 -7.30 -6.01 2.13
C GLU A 13 -6.24 -5.00 2.61
N LEU A 14 -6.45 -3.73 2.27
CA LEU A 14 -5.52 -2.64 2.56
C LEU A 14 -6.04 -1.83 3.75
N GLN A 15 -5.22 -1.73 4.77
CA GLN A 15 -5.45 -0.88 5.93
C GLN A 15 -4.71 0.44 5.73
N GLU A 16 -5.41 1.55 5.92
CA GLU A 16 -4.78 2.87 5.89
C GLU A 16 -3.87 3.04 7.11
N ILE A 17 -2.61 3.42 6.87
CA ILE A 17 -1.64 3.72 7.93
C ILE A 17 -1.61 5.21 8.21
N VAL A 18 -1.46 6.01 7.15
CA VAL A 18 -1.29 7.45 7.26
C VAL A 18 -1.85 8.14 6.03
N THR A 19 -2.51 9.27 6.28
CA THR A 19 -3.00 10.18 5.26
C THR A 19 -2.50 11.58 5.58
N TYR A 20 -1.92 12.26 4.60
CA TYR A 20 -1.47 13.63 4.75
C TYR A 20 -1.79 14.46 3.50
N GLY A 21 -2.18 15.71 3.71
CA GLY A 21 -2.49 16.65 2.64
C GLY A 21 -1.22 17.16 1.95
N GLU A 22 -1.24 17.22 0.62
CA GLU A 22 -0.18 17.86 -0.18
C GLU A 22 -0.60 19.25 -0.69
N LEU A 23 -1.85 19.39 -1.15
CA LEU A 23 -2.44 20.61 -1.72
C LEU A 23 -3.96 20.63 -1.46
N TYR A 24 -4.66 21.68 -1.90
CA TYR A 24 -6.13 21.77 -1.82
C TYR A 24 -6.81 20.52 -2.36
N ASP A 25 -7.51 19.82 -1.45
CA ASP A 25 -8.21 18.56 -1.67
C ASP A 25 -7.35 17.42 -2.21
N VAL A 26 -6.01 17.48 -2.13
CA VAL A 26 -5.11 16.40 -2.56
C VAL A 26 -4.43 15.79 -1.34
N TYR A 27 -4.64 14.49 -1.15
CA TYR A 27 -4.11 13.70 -0.04
C TYR A 27 -3.21 12.61 -0.57
N THR A 28 -2.06 12.41 0.06
CA THR A 28 -1.26 11.20 -0.10
C THR A 28 -1.68 10.22 0.99
N VAL A 29 -2.07 9.02 0.57
CA VAL A 29 -2.59 7.96 1.44
C VAL A 29 -1.66 6.77 1.35
N VAL A 30 -1.15 6.32 2.49
CA VAL A 30 -0.31 5.12 2.60
C VAL A 30 -1.15 3.99 3.16
N ARG A 31 -1.23 2.87 2.44
CA ARG A 31 -1.97 1.69 2.87
C ARG A 31 -1.09 0.46 2.92
N TRP A 32 -1.45 -0.47 3.78
CA TRP A 32 -0.68 -1.69 4.03
C TRP A 32 -1.56 -2.93 4.06
N CYS A 33 -1.06 -4.00 3.46
CA CYS A 33 -1.65 -5.31 3.56
C CYS A 33 -1.04 -6.08 4.73
N SER A 34 -1.83 -6.32 5.78
CA SER A 34 -1.40 -7.06 6.97
C SER A 34 -1.00 -8.52 6.71
N VAL A 35 -1.42 -9.07 5.57
CA VAL A 35 -1.20 -10.48 5.22
C VAL A 35 0.15 -10.71 4.54
N CYS A 36 0.48 -9.93 3.50
CA CYS A 36 1.73 -10.10 2.73
C CYS A 36 2.78 -9.01 3.00
N GLY A 37 2.43 -7.99 3.79
CA GLY A 37 3.31 -6.89 4.11
C GLY A 37 3.40 -5.80 3.03
N ALA A 38 2.65 -5.91 1.93
CA ALA A 38 2.71 -4.96 0.84
C ALA A 38 2.30 -3.56 1.27
N ILE A 39 3.00 -2.54 0.74
CA ILE A 39 2.67 -1.13 0.98
C ILE A 39 2.32 -0.48 -0.36
N ILE A 40 1.25 0.32 -0.33
CA ILE A 40 0.85 1.19 -1.44
C ILE A 40 0.86 2.64 -0.96
N VAL A 41 1.19 3.54 -1.88
CA VAL A 41 1.14 4.98 -1.65
C VAL A 41 0.35 5.58 -2.80
N ASP A 42 -0.85 6.06 -2.51
CA ASP A 42 -1.79 6.60 -3.47
C ASP A 42 -1.98 8.10 -3.29
N LYS A 43 -2.51 8.75 -4.34
CA LYS A 43 -3.01 10.11 -4.27
C LYS A 43 -4.52 10.12 -4.43
N GLU A 44 -5.19 10.71 -3.46
CA GLU A 44 -6.63 10.91 -3.45
C GLU A 44 -6.94 12.39 -3.63
N ARG A 45 -8.03 12.70 -4.32
CA ARG A 45 -8.60 14.03 -4.27
C ARG A 45 -10.10 13.99 -4.11
N ASP A 46 -10.59 14.77 -3.15
CA ASP A 46 -12.00 14.82 -2.76
C ASP A 46 -12.60 13.42 -2.47
N GLY A 47 -11.88 12.61 -1.68
CA GLY A 47 -12.29 11.25 -1.30
C GLY A 47 -12.32 10.23 -2.46
N ARG A 48 -11.82 10.59 -3.64
CA ARG A 48 -11.71 9.70 -4.80
C ARG A 48 -10.25 9.41 -5.11
N THR A 49 -9.91 8.14 -5.29
CA THR A 49 -8.59 7.74 -5.79
C THR A 49 -8.43 8.24 -7.23
N TYR A 50 -7.35 8.97 -7.53
CA TYR A 50 -7.15 9.54 -8.86
C TYR A 50 -6.64 8.47 -9.85
N PRO A 51 -7.46 8.04 -10.84
CA PRO A 51 -7.02 7.07 -11.81
C PRO A 51 -5.85 7.64 -12.62
N GLY A 52 -4.78 6.84 -12.77
CA GLY A 52 -3.55 7.24 -13.48
C GLY A 52 -2.45 7.83 -12.60
N LYS A 53 -2.69 8.07 -11.30
CA LYS A 53 -1.66 8.52 -10.34
C LYS A 53 -1.35 7.55 -9.20
N GLY A 54 -2.05 6.42 -9.10
CA GLY A 54 -1.74 5.39 -8.10
C GLY A 54 -0.37 4.78 -8.35
N MET A 55 0.47 4.69 -7.31
CA MET A 55 1.73 3.97 -7.43
C MET A 55 1.46 2.46 -7.44
N LYS A 56 2.26 1.72 -8.20
CA LYS A 56 2.23 0.25 -8.13
C LYS A 56 2.60 -0.18 -6.72
N MET A 57 1.88 -1.18 -6.21
CA MET A 57 2.15 -1.82 -4.93
C MET A 57 3.59 -2.32 -4.88
N LYS A 58 4.28 -2.01 -3.78
CA LYS A 58 5.63 -2.50 -3.51
C LYS A 58 5.58 -3.46 -2.34
N LEU A 59 6.11 -4.66 -2.56
CA LEU A 59 6.43 -5.55 -1.47
C LEU A 59 7.68 -5.03 -0.77
N PRO A 60 7.74 -5.05 0.57
CA PRO A 60 9.00 -4.86 1.25
C PRO A 60 9.95 -5.95 0.76
N ASP A 61 11.10 -5.54 0.20
CA ASP A 61 12.21 -6.46 0.03
C ASP A 61 12.60 -6.91 1.43
N ILE A 62 12.14 -8.11 1.83
CA ILE A 62 12.68 -8.80 2.98
C ILE A 62 14.09 -9.18 2.55
N THR A 63 15.01 -8.22 2.67
CA THR A 63 16.43 -8.46 2.63
C THR A 63 16.66 -9.49 3.72
N LYS A 64 16.92 -10.74 3.30
CA LYS A 64 17.50 -11.77 4.14
C LYS A 64 18.89 -11.27 4.57
N LYS A 65 18.95 -10.28 5.46
CA LYS A 65 20.12 -10.12 6.30
C LYS A 65 19.90 -11.15 7.39
N GLU A 66 20.55 -12.30 7.19
CA GLU A 66 20.72 -13.30 8.22
C GLU A 66 21.11 -12.57 9.50
N LEU A 67 20.23 -12.65 10.50
CA LEU A 67 20.56 -12.26 11.86
C LEU A 67 21.53 -13.34 12.36
N TRP A 68 22.82 -13.03 12.22
CA TRP A 68 23.92 -13.72 12.90
C TRP A 68 23.90 -13.34 14.39
#